data_AF-A0A3C0S1P9-F1
#
_entry.id   AF-A0A3C0S1P9-F1
#
_cell.length_a   1.000
_cell.length_b   1.000
_cell.length_c   1.000
_cell.angle_alpha   90.00
_cell.angle_beta   90.00
_cell.angle_gamma   90.00
#
_symmetry.space_group_name_H-M   'P 1'
#
loop_
_entity.id
_entity.type
_entity.pdbx_description
1 polymer ?
#
loop_
_entity_poly.entity_id
_entity_poly.type
_entity_poly.pdbx_seq_one_letter_code
_entity_poly.pdbx_strand_id
1 'polypeptide(L)'
;MKKNTFLLIAIFFWIPIVAQVSSKGEQYSIDKKVEYYLGSIDIAGISIGASFDSLSKIRSYANRFPNISNQALTYINNGNRVQFKIRTKLLSGIKNYRFAVVDDLKNTLLSGRLEDLTFNKHGLFGYIAELPITEIRNKTISVTLYNEKDPSEQGSVIIYNTAIPKTDIIFLGRELIDRSNRSAVEMKTDASKIILDNDVTGLKVAVRKNDYSSIYSLLVKEKETGNI
;
A
#
# COMPACT_ATOMS: atom_id res chain seq x y z
N MET A 1 -18.19 44.03 23.27
CA MET A 1 -18.10 42.69 22.64
C MET A 1 -18.40 41.63 23.69
N LYS A 2 -19.42 40.79 23.48
CA LYS A 2 -19.85 39.78 24.47
C LYS A 2 -18.84 38.63 24.55
N LYS A 3 -18.35 38.34 25.76
CA LYS A 3 -17.55 37.15 26.06
C LYS A 3 -18.52 35.97 26.22
N ASN A 4 -18.46 35.01 25.31
CA ASN A 4 -19.17 33.76 25.46
C ASN A 4 -18.21 32.74 26.09
N THR A 5 -18.51 32.36 27.32
CA THR A 5 -17.86 31.26 28.05
C THR A 5 -18.52 29.95 27.61
N PHE A 6 -17.73 28.98 27.17
CA PHE A 6 -18.24 27.64 26.85
C PHE A 6 -17.87 26.66 27.95
N LEU A 7 -18.90 26.01 28.49
CA LEU A 7 -18.83 24.88 29.41
C LEU A 7 -18.53 23.61 28.60
N LEU A 8 -17.44 22.92 28.93
CA LEU A 8 -17.15 21.61 28.38
C LEU A 8 -17.92 20.54 29.18
N ILE A 9 -19.07 20.12 28.65
CA ILE A 9 -19.68 18.85 29.06
C ILE A 9 -19.08 17.79 28.15
N ALA A 10 -18.20 16.94 28.69
CA ALA A 10 -17.67 15.79 27.99
C ALA A 10 -18.74 14.70 27.91
N ILE A 11 -19.68 14.84 26.97
CA ILE A 11 -20.52 13.72 26.56
C ILE A 11 -19.75 12.96 25.50
N PHE A 12 -19.13 11.86 25.92
CA PHE A 12 -18.58 10.85 25.01
C PHE A 12 -19.75 10.20 24.27
N PHE A 13 -20.23 10.82 23.20
CA PHE A 13 -20.93 10.06 22.17
C PHE A 13 -19.87 9.26 21.43
N TRP A 14 -19.67 8.04 21.94
CA TRP A 14 -19.21 6.92 21.16
C TRP A 14 -20.26 6.70 20.06
N ILE A 15 -20.15 7.48 18.99
CA ILE A 15 -20.71 7.05 17.71
C ILE A 15 -19.62 6.15 17.18
N PRO A 16 -19.77 4.82 17.22
CA PRO A 16 -19.02 4.04 16.29
C PRO A 16 -19.56 4.52 14.94
N ILE A 17 -18.80 5.36 14.25
CA ILE A 17 -18.80 5.24 12.80
C ILE A 17 -18.13 3.89 12.61
N VAL A 18 -18.92 2.84 12.82
CA VAL A 18 -18.86 1.66 12.01
C VAL A 18 -18.93 2.28 10.62
N ALA A 19 -17.76 2.50 10.02
CA ALA A 19 -17.66 2.11 8.64
C ALA A 19 -18.18 0.69 8.69
N GLN A 20 -19.46 0.53 8.37
CA GLN A 20 -20.00 -0.72 7.88
C GLN A 20 -19.18 -0.94 6.60
N VAL A 21 -17.93 -1.39 6.78
CA VAL A 21 -17.32 -2.36 5.90
C VAL A 21 -18.35 -3.46 5.98
N SER A 22 -19.18 -3.54 4.94
CA SER A 22 -20.26 -4.52 4.84
C SER A 22 -19.75 -5.83 5.42
N SER A 23 -20.27 -6.21 6.59
CA SER A 23 -20.00 -7.51 7.20
C SER A 23 -20.75 -8.62 6.47
N LYS A 24 -21.45 -8.29 5.37
CA LYS A 24 -21.76 -9.22 4.31
C LYS A 24 -20.58 -9.21 3.35
N GLY A 25 -19.86 -10.33 3.30
CA GLY A 25 -18.78 -10.58 2.36
C GLY A 25 -19.23 -10.43 0.91
N GLU A 26 -19.27 -9.19 0.42
CA GLU A 26 -19.17 -8.91 -1.00
C GLU A 26 -17.73 -9.23 -1.41
N GLN A 27 -17.50 -10.53 -1.62
CA GLN A 27 -16.38 -11.05 -2.33
C GLN A 27 -16.46 -10.52 -3.76
N TYR A 28 -15.75 -9.44 -4.05
CA TYR A 28 -15.61 -8.97 -5.43
C TYR A 28 -14.91 -10.07 -6.24
N SER A 29 -15.39 -10.32 -7.46
CA SER A 29 -14.76 -11.27 -8.35
C SER A 29 -13.32 -10.82 -8.63
N ILE A 30 -12.35 -11.67 -8.27
CA ILE A 30 -10.91 -11.48 -8.55
C ILE A 30 -10.66 -11.38 -10.07
N ASP A 31 -11.63 -11.84 -10.86
CA ASP A 31 -11.45 -12.23 -12.25
C ASP A 31 -11.54 -11.07 -13.26
N LYS A 32 -11.96 -9.85 -12.86
CA LYS A 32 -12.41 -8.89 -13.89
C LYS A 32 -12.08 -7.40 -13.84
N LYS A 33 -11.46 -6.79 -12.83
CA LYS A 33 -11.45 -5.30 -12.83
C LYS A 33 -10.15 -4.53 -12.81
N VAL A 34 -9.10 -4.93 -12.10
CA VAL A 34 -7.79 -4.26 -12.24
C VAL A 34 -6.70 -5.23 -11.85
N GLU A 35 -5.81 -5.54 -12.79
CA GLU A 35 -4.56 -6.19 -12.44
C GLU A 35 -3.57 -5.13 -12.00
N TYR A 36 -2.96 -5.36 -10.84
CA TYR A 36 -1.95 -4.46 -10.31
C TYR A 36 -0.57 -5.05 -10.55
N TYR A 37 0.27 -4.23 -11.17
CA TYR A 37 1.65 -4.57 -11.36
C TYR A 37 2.37 -4.53 -10.01
N LEU A 38 2.88 -5.68 -9.57
CA LEU A 38 3.67 -5.82 -8.34
C LEU A 38 5.09 -5.28 -8.52
N GLY A 39 5.21 -4.07 -9.08
CA GLY A 39 6.47 -3.36 -9.27
C GLY A 39 7.51 -4.11 -10.09
N SER A 40 7.08 -5.01 -10.99
CA SER A 40 7.91 -5.95 -11.76
C SER A 40 9.07 -6.51 -10.94
N ILE A 41 8.87 -7.67 -10.35
CA ILE A 41 9.94 -8.65 -10.48
C ILE A 41 9.98 -9.01 -11.97
N ASP A 42 10.70 -8.24 -12.78
CA ASP A 42 11.00 -8.58 -14.17
C ASP A 42 12.43 -9.11 -14.20
N ILE A 43 12.53 -10.43 -14.27
CA ILE A 43 13.81 -11.15 -14.33
C ILE A 43 13.80 -11.89 -15.66
N ALA A 44 14.75 -11.56 -16.53
CA ALA A 44 14.89 -12.16 -17.85
C ALA A 44 13.58 -12.16 -18.69
N GLY A 45 12.72 -11.15 -18.53
CA GLY A 45 11.46 -11.05 -19.26
C GLY A 45 10.30 -11.87 -18.66
N ILE A 46 10.47 -12.38 -17.44
CA ILE A 46 9.45 -13.06 -16.65
C ILE A 46 8.94 -12.08 -15.60
N SER A 47 7.63 -11.84 -15.55
CA SER A 47 7.01 -10.97 -14.55
C SER A 47 5.93 -11.66 -13.75
N ILE A 48 5.79 -11.30 -12.46
CA ILE A 48 4.67 -11.70 -11.62
C ILE A 48 3.81 -10.49 -11.27
N GLY A 49 2.52 -10.58 -11.56
CA GLY A 49 1.49 -9.60 -11.20
C GLY A 49 0.46 -10.22 -10.25
N ALA A 50 -0.46 -9.38 -9.75
CA ALA A 50 -1.53 -9.85 -8.88
C ALA A 50 -2.84 -9.10 -9.09
N SER A 51 -3.93 -9.85 -8.95
CA SER A 51 -5.30 -9.34 -8.87
C SER A 51 -5.84 -9.61 -7.47
N PHE A 52 -6.49 -8.61 -6.88
CA PHE A 52 -7.00 -8.66 -5.50
C PHE A 52 -8.52 -8.47 -5.49
N ASP A 53 -9.21 -9.09 -4.53
CA ASP A 53 -10.65 -8.90 -4.31
C ASP A 53 -10.99 -7.65 -3.48
N SER A 54 -10.30 -6.54 -3.73
CA SER A 54 -10.47 -5.29 -2.99
C SER A 54 -10.69 -4.11 -3.94
N LEU A 55 -11.58 -3.19 -3.54
CA LEU A 55 -11.74 -1.88 -4.18
C LEU A 55 -10.75 -0.84 -3.64
N SER A 56 -9.91 -1.21 -2.67
CA SER A 56 -8.92 -0.32 -2.10
C SER A 56 -7.89 0.11 -3.13
N LYS A 57 -7.49 1.38 -3.06
CA LYS A 57 -6.37 1.90 -3.86
C LYS A 57 -5.09 1.15 -3.49
N ILE A 58 -4.55 0.38 -4.44
CA ILE A 58 -3.27 -0.31 -4.29
C ILE A 58 -2.15 0.67 -4.59
N ARG A 59 -1.15 0.72 -3.71
CA ARG A 59 0.06 1.52 -3.92
C ARG A 59 1.24 0.57 -4.08
N SER A 60 1.86 0.59 -5.25
CA SER A 60 3.05 -0.20 -5.56
C SER A 60 4.23 0.73 -5.75
N TYR A 61 5.27 0.54 -4.95
CA TYR A 61 6.51 1.29 -5.02
C TYR A 61 7.60 0.34 -5.51
N ALA A 62 8.05 0.56 -6.74
CA ALA A 62 9.27 -0.07 -7.23
C ALA A 62 10.46 0.63 -6.54
N ASN A 63 10.92 0.05 -5.44
CA ASN A 63 12.03 0.61 -4.68
C ASN A 63 13.33 -0.11 -5.09
N ARG A 64 14.35 0.65 -5.46
CA ARG A 64 15.70 0.11 -5.57
C ARG A 64 16.38 0.30 -4.22
N PHE A 65 16.46 -0.75 -3.42
CA PHE A 65 17.23 -0.72 -2.18
C PHE A 65 18.69 -1.03 -2.49
N PRO A 66 19.65 -0.21 -2.01
CA PRO A 66 21.07 -0.55 -2.11
C PRO A 66 21.32 -1.92 -1.47
N ASN A 67 21.97 -2.82 -2.20
CA ASN A 67 22.33 -4.19 -1.78
C ASN A 67 21.18 -5.21 -1.69
N ILE A 68 19.98 -4.89 -2.18
CA ILE A 68 18.91 -5.90 -2.33
C ILE A 68 18.38 -5.85 -3.77
N SER A 69 18.62 -6.92 -4.53
CA SER A 69 18.18 -7.02 -5.93
C SER A 69 16.64 -7.02 -6.00
N ASN A 70 16.11 -6.13 -6.84
CA ASN A 70 14.71 -6.07 -7.28
C ASN A 70 13.66 -6.36 -6.19
N GLN A 71 13.49 -5.39 -5.29
CA GLN A 71 12.46 -5.43 -4.24
C GLN A 71 11.33 -4.44 -4.50
N ALA A 72 10.13 -4.96 -4.76
CA ALA A 72 8.94 -4.14 -4.80
C ALA A 72 8.20 -4.16 -3.45
N LEU A 73 7.58 -3.04 -3.11
CA LEU A 73 6.69 -2.93 -1.96
C LEU A 73 5.29 -2.61 -2.46
N THR A 74 4.34 -3.53 -2.22
CA THR A 74 2.94 -3.31 -2.55
C THR A 74 2.13 -3.19 -1.27
N TYR A 75 1.36 -2.12 -1.13
CA TYR A 75 0.42 -1.94 -0.04
C TYR A 75 -1.03 -2.07 -0.51
N ILE A 76 -1.80 -2.86 0.24
CA ILE A 76 -3.21 -3.13 -0.01
C ILE A 76 -3.94 -3.03 1.32
N ASN A 77 -5.09 -2.36 1.30
CA ASN A 77 -5.94 -2.27 2.48
C ASN A 77 -7.12 -3.24 2.35
N ASN A 78 -7.32 -4.09 3.34
CA ASN A 78 -8.46 -5.00 3.46
C ASN A 78 -8.67 -5.94 2.25
N GLY A 79 -7.59 -6.42 1.61
CA GLY A 79 -7.70 -7.54 0.67
C GLY A 79 -8.02 -8.83 1.42
N ASN A 80 -8.84 -9.72 0.85
CA ASN A 80 -9.10 -11.03 1.45
C ASN A 80 -8.38 -12.13 0.69
N ARG A 81 -8.37 -12.05 -0.64
CA ARG A 81 -7.80 -13.03 -1.55
C ARG A 81 -7.01 -12.37 -2.66
N VAL A 82 -6.07 -13.13 -3.21
CA VAL A 82 -5.23 -12.74 -4.35
C VAL A 82 -5.17 -13.87 -5.36
N GLN A 83 -5.12 -13.52 -6.65
CA GLN A 83 -4.68 -14.41 -7.71
C GLN A 83 -3.41 -13.84 -8.33
N PHE A 84 -2.32 -14.61 -8.28
CA PHE A 84 -1.07 -14.24 -8.92
C PHE A 84 -1.08 -14.66 -10.38
N LYS A 85 -0.47 -13.85 -11.25
CA LYS A 85 -0.33 -14.14 -12.68
C LYS A 85 1.13 -14.01 -13.08
N ILE A 86 1.68 -15.07 -13.68
CA ILE A 86 3.05 -15.09 -14.19
C ILE A 86 3.01 -14.88 -15.68
N ARG A 87 3.79 -13.92 -16.19
CA ARG A 87 3.92 -13.61 -17.61
C ARG A 87 5.31 -13.89 -18.12
N THR A 88 5.38 -14.32 -19.37
CA THR A 88 6.64 -14.37 -20.14
C THR A 88 6.35 -14.11 -21.62
N LYS A 89 7.33 -13.54 -22.34
CA LYS A 89 7.25 -13.42 -23.80
C LYS A 89 7.54 -14.75 -24.50
N LEU A 90 8.38 -15.60 -23.91
CA LEU A 90 8.85 -16.86 -24.49
C LEU A 90 8.85 -17.97 -23.43
N LEU A 91 8.21 -19.10 -23.72
CA LEU A 91 8.19 -20.25 -22.81
C LEU A 91 9.58 -20.87 -22.59
N SER A 92 10.48 -20.79 -23.58
CA SER A 92 11.86 -21.25 -23.40
C SER A 92 12.62 -20.49 -22.31
N GLY A 93 12.22 -19.25 -22.02
CA GLY A 93 12.86 -18.40 -21.01
C GLY A 93 12.56 -18.77 -19.57
N ILE A 94 11.54 -19.62 -19.30
CA ILE A 94 11.13 -19.95 -17.93
C ILE A 94 11.87 -21.17 -17.35
N LYS A 95 12.74 -21.81 -18.15
CA LYS A 95 13.45 -23.02 -17.73
C LYS A 95 14.32 -22.74 -16.51
N ASN A 96 14.28 -23.64 -15.53
CA ASN A 96 14.97 -23.51 -14.23
C ASN A 96 14.43 -22.39 -13.32
N TYR A 97 13.40 -21.63 -13.71
CA TYR A 97 12.79 -20.64 -12.83
C TYR A 97 11.77 -21.26 -11.90
N ARG A 98 11.74 -20.74 -10.67
CA ARG A 98 10.82 -21.14 -9.61
C ARG A 98 10.20 -19.92 -8.98
N PHE A 99 9.03 -20.12 -8.40
CA PHE A 99 8.37 -19.12 -7.58
C PHE A 99 8.08 -19.67 -6.18
N ALA A 100 8.05 -18.77 -5.20
CA ALA A 100 7.61 -19.05 -3.85
C ALA A 100 6.76 -17.88 -3.35
N VAL A 101 5.62 -18.20 -2.74
CA VAL A 101 4.72 -17.27 -2.05
C VAL A 101 4.65 -17.71 -0.60
N VAL A 102 5.11 -16.86 0.30
CA VAL A 102 5.15 -17.14 1.74
C VAL A 102 4.44 -16.06 2.53
N ASP A 103 3.82 -16.44 3.66
CA ASP A 103 3.28 -15.47 4.60
C ASP A 103 4.33 -14.95 5.60
N ASP A 104 3.89 -14.07 6.50
CA ASP A 104 4.68 -13.43 7.54
C ASP A 104 5.28 -14.41 8.54
N LEU A 105 4.63 -15.57 8.71
CA LEU A 105 5.11 -16.68 9.54
C LEU A 105 6.03 -17.63 8.76
N LYS A 106 6.37 -17.29 7.51
CA LYS A 106 7.17 -18.08 6.57
C LYS A 106 6.51 -19.40 6.16
N ASN A 107 5.19 -19.53 6.31
CA ASN A 107 4.48 -20.68 5.76
C ASN A 107 4.43 -20.53 4.23
N THR A 108 4.72 -21.62 3.52
CA THR A 108 4.54 -21.65 2.06
C THR A 108 3.06 -21.70 1.73
N LEU A 109 2.57 -20.68 1.04
CA LEU A 109 1.20 -20.62 0.51
C LEU A 109 1.13 -21.27 -0.87
N LEU A 110 2.10 -20.94 -1.74
CA LEU A 110 2.25 -21.52 -3.08
C LEU A 110 3.75 -21.61 -3.40
N SER A 111 4.16 -22.66 -4.11
CA SER A 111 5.49 -22.71 -4.71
C SER A 111 5.50 -23.71 -5.86
N GLY A 112 6.43 -23.56 -6.78
CA GLY A 112 6.56 -24.47 -7.91
C GLY A 112 7.63 -24.05 -8.89
N ARG A 113 7.88 -24.91 -9.88
CA ARG A 113 8.66 -24.56 -11.06
C ARG A 113 7.75 -23.91 -12.09
N LEU A 114 8.29 -22.98 -12.87
CA LEU A 114 7.50 -22.35 -13.93
C LEU A 114 7.20 -23.31 -15.08
N GLU A 115 8.08 -24.27 -15.34
CA GLU A 115 7.87 -25.28 -16.39
C GLU A 115 6.69 -26.22 -16.13
N ASP A 116 6.26 -26.34 -14.86
CA ASP A 116 5.13 -27.19 -14.46
C ASP A 116 3.78 -26.46 -14.56
N LEU A 117 3.77 -25.17 -14.90
CA LEU A 117 2.56 -24.36 -14.98
C LEU A 117 1.94 -24.40 -16.38
N THR A 118 0.61 -24.33 -16.44
CA THR A 118 -0.13 -24.17 -17.70
C THR A 118 -0.16 -22.70 -18.12
N PHE A 119 0.52 -22.39 -19.22
CA PHE A 119 0.52 -21.06 -19.81
C PHE A 119 -0.45 -20.95 -20.99
N ASN A 120 -1.28 -19.92 -20.97
CA ASN A 120 -2.16 -19.55 -22.07
C ASN A 120 -1.52 -18.43 -22.90
N LYS A 121 -1.66 -18.48 -24.22
CA LYS A 121 -1.13 -17.46 -25.12
C LYS A 121 -2.10 -16.27 -25.21
N HIS A 122 -1.59 -15.07 -24.96
CA HIS A 122 -2.32 -13.81 -25.03
C HIS A 122 -1.59 -12.84 -25.98
N GLY A 123 -2.05 -12.76 -27.24
CA GLY A 123 -1.65 -11.78 -28.26
C GLY A 123 -0.32 -11.03 -28.02
N LEU A 124 -0.41 -9.71 -27.83
CA LEU A 124 0.73 -8.83 -27.56
C LEU A 124 1.38 -9.03 -26.18
N PHE A 125 0.70 -9.72 -25.26
CA PHE A 125 1.13 -9.92 -23.88
C PHE A 125 1.97 -11.19 -23.66
N GLY A 126 2.13 -12.03 -24.68
CA GLY A 126 2.95 -13.24 -24.62
C GLY A 126 2.16 -14.42 -24.04
N TYR A 127 2.67 -15.01 -22.96
CA TYR A 127 2.11 -16.16 -22.27
C TYR A 127 1.80 -15.79 -20.82
N ILE A 128 0.66 -16.25 -20.31
CA ILE A 128 0.21 -15.99 -18.94
C ILE A 128 -0.19 -17.32 -18.28
N ALA A 129 0.37 -17.59 -17.10
CA ALA A 129 -0.09 -18.64 -16.20
C ALA A 129 -0.76 -18.00 -14.99
N GLU A 130 -1.92 -18.51 -14.60
CA GLU A 130 -2.64 -18.06 -13.41
C GLU A 130 -2.40 -19.06 -12.28
N LEU A 131 -1.98 -18.55 -11.12
CA LEU A 131 -1.82 -19.36 -9.92
C LEU A 131 -3.17 -19.48 -9.19
N PRO A 132 -3.35 -20.50 -8.33
CA PRO A 132 -4.55 -20.63 -7.51
C PRO A 132 -4.83 -19.39 -6.67
N ILE A 133 -6.12 -19.10 -6.47
CA ILE A 133 -6.56 -18.04 -5.56
C ILE A 133 -6.12 -18.38 -4.14
N THR A 134 -5.46 -17.42 -3.49
CA THR A 134 -4.85 -17.57 -2.16
C THR A 134 -5.46 -16.60 -1.17
N GLU A 135 -5.75 -17.07 0.06
CA GLU A 135 -6.19 -16.24 1.19
C GLU A 135 -5.03 -15.42 1.77
N ILE A 136 -5.19 -14.09 1.81
CA ILE A 136 -4.17 -13.14 2.26
C ILE A 136 -4.66 -12.17 3.33
N ARG A 137 -5.88 -12.35 3.83
CA ARG A 137 -6.49 -11.44 4.80
C ARG A 137 -5.59 -11.23 6.01
N ASN A 138 -5.28 -9.97 6.32
CA ASN A 138 -4.43 -9.57 7.45
C ASN A 138 -3.02 -10.21 7.44
N LYS A 139 -2.48 -10.53 6.27
CA LYS A 139 -1.14 -11.10 6.12
C LYS A 139 -0.19 -10.14 5.43
N THR A 140 1.09 -10.29 5.72
CA THR A 140 2.16 -9.81 4.84
C THR A 140 2.63 -10.98 4.00
N ILE A 141 2.66 -10.82 2.69
CA ILE A 141 3.03 -11.87 1.75
C ILE A 141 4.35 -11.51 1.09
N SER A 142 5.32 -12.42 1.09
CA SER A 142 6.51 -12.31 0.26
C SER A 142 6.35 -13.23 -0.95
N VAL A 143 6.59 -12.68 -2.13
CA VAL A 143 6.61 -13.42 -3.39
C VAL A 143 8.01 -13.32 -3.96
N THR A 144 8.63 -14.45 -4.26
CA THR A 144 9.98 -14.53 -4.81
C THR A 144 9.94 -15.29 -6.12
N LEU A 145 10.57 -14.73 -7.16
CA LEU A 145 10.89 -15.39 -8.41
C LEU A 145 12.41 -15.53 -8.49
N TYR A 146 12.91 -16.72 -8.80
CA TYR A 146 14.34 -16.98 -8.85
C TYR A 146 14.69 -18.08 -9.84
N ASN A 147 15.90 -18.02 -10.39
CA ASN A 147 16.50 -19.10 -11.17
C ASN A 147 17.19 -20.10 -10.22
N GLU A 148 16.83 -21.39 -10.29
CA GLU A 148 17.40 -22.43 -9.41
C GLU A 148 18.87 -22.75 -9.74
N LYS A 149 19.38 -22.32 -10.91
CA LYS A 149 20.76 -22.51 -11.35
C LYS A 149 21.62 -21.25 -11.25
N ASP A 150 21.00 -20.08 -11.20
CA ASP A 150 21.68 -18.79 -11.06
C ASP A 150 21.04 -17.96 -9.92
N PRO A 151 21.58 -18.03 -8.69
CA PRO A 151 21.05 -17.30 -7.55
C PRO A 151 21.09 -15.77 -7.69
N SER A 152 21.86 -15.24 -8.66
CA SER A 152 21.89 -13.80 -8.94
C SER A 152 20.63 -13.32 -9.68
N GLU A 153 19.96 -14.23 -10.40
CA GLU A 153 18.69 -13.98 -11.08
C GLU A 153 17.52 -14.22 -10.13
N GLN A 154 17.33 -13.30 -9.18
CA GLN A 154 16.23 -13.33 -8.24
C GLN A 154 15.60 -11.94 -8.02
N GLY A 155 14.35 -11.95 -7.58
CA GLY A 155 13.61 -10.75 -7.27
C GLY A 155 12.44 -11.09 -6.37
N SER A 156 12.08 -10.13 -5.53
CA SER A 156 11.07 -10.33 -4.50
C SER A 156 10.13 -9.14 -4.41
N VAL A 157 8.90 -9.41 -4.02
CA VAL A 157 7.91 -8.37 -3.72
C VAL A 157 7.27 -8.71 -2.39
N ILE A 158 7.19 -7.69 -1.54
CA ILE A 158 6.47 -7.79 -0.29
C ILE A 158 5.13 -7.08 -0.47
N ILE A 159 4.05 -7.81 -0.24
CA ILE A 159 2.68 -7.32 -0.24
C ILE A 159 2.25 -7.17 1.22
N TYR A 160 2.10 -5.94 1.67
CA TYR A 160 1.56 -5.62 2.98
C TYR A 160 0.04 -5.50 2.86
N ASN A 161 -0.67 -6.45 3.46
CA ASN A 161 -2.12 -6.44 3.60
C ASN A 161 -2.54 -6.49 5.08
N THR A 162 -1.71 -5.88 5.92
CA THR A 162 -1.98 -5.63 7.33
C THR A 162 -2.36 -4.16 7.50
N ALA A 163 -3.15 -3.85 8.54
CA ALA A 163 -3.42 -2.46 8.90
C ALA A 163 -2.08 -1.73 9.15
N ILE A 164 -1.82 -0.65 8.43
CA ILE A 164 -0.63 0.17 8.70
C ILE A 164 -0.87 0.86 10.05
N PRO A 165 0.04 0.70 11.03
CA PRO A 165 -0.06 1.44 12.28
C PRO A 165 -0.04 2.94 11.99
N LYS A 166 -0.87 3.71 12.71
CA LYS A 166 -0.80 5.17 12.65
C LYS A 166 0.56 5.62 13.18
N THR A 167 1.10 6.70 12.61
CA THR A 167 2.29 7.36 13.16
C THR A 167 1.88 8.61 13.94
N ASP A 168 2.69 8.95 14.94
CA ASP A 168 2.48 10.15 15.74
C ASP A 168 2.93 11.38 14.98
N ILE A 169 2.10 12.43 15.02
CA ILE A 169 2.51 13.77 14.61
C ILE A 169 3.40 14.33 15.72
N ILE A 170 4.68 14.56 15.41
CA ILE A 170 5.67 15.11 16.35
C ILE A 170 5.83 16.62 16.20
N PHE A 171 5.40 17.16 15.06
CA PHE A 171 5.42 18.58 14.78
C PHE A 171 4.19 18.96 13.97
N LEU A 172 3.61 20.09 14.34
CA LEU A 172 2.50 20.68 13.65
C LEU A 172 2.63 22.20 13.74
N GLY A 173 2.56 22.90 12.61
CA GLY A 173 2.67 24.34 12.59
C GLY A 173 2.07 24.97 11.35
N ARG A 174 1.69 26.24 11.47
CA ARG A 174 1.23 27.05 10.34
C ARG A 174 2.38 27.87 9.78
N GLU A 175 2.49 27.91 8.46
CA GLU A 175 3.44 28.76 7.76
C GLU A 175 2.77 30.11 7.47
N LEU A 176 3.46 31.17 7.87
CA LEU A 176 3.02 32.55 7.77
C LEU A 176 4.02 33.32 6.94
N ILE A 177 3.53 34.21 6.08
CA ILE A 177 4.37 35.23 5.46
C ILE A 177 4.16 36.50 6.27
N ASP A 178 5.22 36.99 6.92
CA ASP A 178 5.15 38.29 7.58
C ASP A 178 5.16 39.45 6.56
N ARG A 179 4.84 40.67 7.02
CA ARG A 179 4.81 41.87 6.17
C ARG A 179 6.16 42.23 5.52
N SER A 180 7.25 41.58 5.92
CA SER A 180 8.60 41.69 5.36
C SER A 180 9.00 40.51 4.48
N ASN A 181 8.04 39.69 4.06
CA ASN A 181 8.20 38.53 3.19
C ASN A 181 9.07 37.41 3.81
N ARG A 182 9.16 37.36 5.15
CA ARG A 182 9.86 36.30 5.87
C ARG A 182 8.88 35.18 6.20
N SER A 183 9.27 33.94 5.89
CA SER A 183 8.51 32.75 6.31
C SER A 183 8.76 32.51 7.80
N ALA A 184 7.70 32.52 8.59
CA ALA A 184 7.70 32.12 9.98
C ALA A 184 6.82 30.88 10.16
N VAL A 185 7.22 29.97 11.06
CA VAL A 185 6.44 28.79 11.39
C VAL A 185 5.96 28.92 12.83
N GLU A 186 4.65 29.06 13.01
CA GLU A 186 4.04 29.08 14.32
C GLU A 186 3.66 27.65 14.72
N MET A 187 4.35 27.11 15.72
CA MET A 187 4.09 25.77 16.25
C MET A 187 2.74 25.70 16.96
N LYS A 188 2.01 24.61 16.74
CA LYS A 188 0.76 24.28 17.43
C LYS A 188 0.91 22.96 18.16
N THR A 189 0.46 22.94 19.40
CA THR A 189 0.45 21.74 20.25
C THR A 189 -0.84 20.93 20.10
N ASP A 190 -1.86 21.50 19.45
CA ASP A 190 -3.19 20.92 19.28
C ASP A 190 -3.69 21.19 17.86
N ALA A 191 -3.96 20.13 17.11
CA ALA A 191 -4.42 20.20 15.72
C ALA A 191 -5.78 20.89 15.58
N SER A 192 -6.65 20.79 16.60
CA SER A 192 -7.97 21.43 16.59
C SER A 192 -7.91 22.96 16.72
N LYS A 193 -6.73 23.50 17.04
CA LYS A 193 -6.47 24.93 17.19
C LYS A 193 -5.74 25.52 15.99
N ILE A 194 -5.52 24.74 14.93
CA ILE A 194 -5.06 25.30 13.66
C ILE A 194 -6.23 26.01 13.00
N ILE A 195 -6.01 27.28 12.69
CA ILE A 195 -6.89 28.08 11.85
C ILE A 195 -6.08 28.45 10.61
N LEU A 196 -6.59 28.07 9.45
CA LEU A 196 -6.08 28.49 8.14
C LEU A 196 -6.84 29.76 7.77
N ASP A 197 -6.22 30.92 8.00
CA ASP A 197 -6.73 32.23 7.66
C ASP A 197 -5.94 32.82 6.49
N ASN A 198 -6.29 34.03 6.04
CA ASN A 198 -5.68 34.66 4.86
C ASN A 198 -4.17 34.94 5.02
N ASP A 199 -3.64 34.96 6.25
CA ASP A 199 -2.23 35.19 6.53
C ASP A 199 -1.42 33.88 6.55
N VAL A 200 -2.09 32.73 6.48
CA VAL A 200 -1.50 31.39 6.44
C VAL A 200 -1.30 30.94 5.00
N THR A 201 -0.05 30.63 4.65
CA THR A 201 0.32 30.16 3.30
C THR A 201 0.53 28.67 3.21
N GLY A 202 0.60 27.98 4.35
CA GLY A 202 0.74 26.53 4.36
C GLY A 202 0.68 25.90 5.75
N LEU A 203 0.69 24.58 5.75
CA LEU A 203 0.79 23.76 6.95
C LEU A 203 2.10 22.96 6.89
N LYS A 204 2.86 22.97 7.98
CA LYS A 204 4.01 22.10 8.18
C LYS A 204 3.67 21.03 9.19
N VAL A 205 3.80 19.78 8.77
CA VAL A 205 3.59 18.59 9.61
C VAL A 205 4.84 17.74 9.55
N ALA A 206 5.37 17.34 10.71
CA ALA A 206 6.35 16.27 10.79
C ALA A 206 5.79 15.13 11.62
N VAL A 207 6.06 13.92 11.17
CA VAL A 207 5.63 12.67 11.81
C VAL A 207 6.85 11.91 12.30
N ARG A 208 6.66 11.10 13.34
CA ARG A 208 7.69 10.18 13.81
C ARG A 208 8.06 9.25 12.66
N LYS A 209 9.35 9.22 12.30
CA LYS A 209 9.86 8.32 11.27
C LYS A 209 9.71 6.86 11.73
N ASN A 210 9.21 6.03 10.84
CA ASN A 210 9.05 4.59 10.99
C ASN A 210 9.15 3.93 9.60
N ASP A 211 9.01 2.61 9.55
CA ASP A 211 9.17 1.82 8.32
C ASP A 211 8.12 2.12 7.24
N TYR A 212 7.01 2.78 7.62
CA TYR A 212 5.89 3.14 6.73
C TYR A 212 5.88 4.63 6.37
N SER A 213 6.91 5.39 6.75
CA SER A 213 6.90 6.85 6.58
C SER A 213 6.86 7.31 5.13
N SER A 214 7.34 6.50 4.19
CA SER A 214 7.31 6.78 2.75
C SER A 214 5.92 6.66 2.12
N ILE A 215 4.96 6.01 2.80
CA ILE A 215 3.64 5.70 2.24
C ILE A 215 2.49 6.44 2.93
N TYR A 216 2.76 7.08 4.07
CA TYR A 216 1.74 7.88 4.75
C TYR A 216 1.23 9.02 3.87
N SER A 217 -0.01 9.42 4.11
CA SER A 217 -0.62 10.59 3.52
C SER A 217 -1.28 11.39 4.63
N LEU A 218 -1.13 12.71 4.58
CA LEU A 218 -1.80 13.60 5.50
C LEU A 218 -3.26 13.75 5.05
N LEU A 219 -4.20 13.48 5.96
CA LEU A 219 -5.62 13.79 5.79
C LEU A 219 -5.96 14.95 6.72
N VAL A 220 -6.58 15.99 6.18
CA VAL A 220 -6.96 17.18 6.94
C VAL A 220 -8.47 17.25 6.95
N LYS A 221 -9.08 17.14 8.14
CA LYS A 221 -10.54 17.22 8.28
C LYS A 221 -10.94 18.61 8.73
N GLU A 222 -11.79 19.29 7.97
CA GLU A 222 -12.38 20.57 8.33
C GLU A 222 -13.35 20.39 9.52
N LYS A 223 -13.22 21.24 10.54
CA LYS A 223 -13.98 21.10 11.79
C LYS A 223 -15.47 21.41 11.62
N GLU A 224 -15.81 22.41 10.82
CA GLU A 224 -17.20 22.89 10.69
C GLU A 224 -18.02 21.98 9.77
N THR A 225 -17.47 21.62 8.61
CA THR A 225 -18.16 20.82 7.60
C THR A 225 -17.95 19.32 7.79
N GLY A 226 -16.86 18.92 8.47
CA GLY A 226 -16.47 17.52 8.60
C GLY A 226 -15.87 16.91 7.34
N ASN A 227 -15.61 17.70 6.29
CA ASN A 227 -15.00 17.24 5.05
C ASN A 227 -13.51 16.92 5.25
N ILE A 228 -13.01 15.91 4.52
CA ILE A 228 -11.58 15.51 4.48
C ILE A 228 -10.98 15.97 3.17
#